data_AF-A0A504IDN7-F1
#
_entry.id   AF-A0A504IDN7-F1
#
_cell.length_a   1.000
_cell.length_b   1.000
_cell.length_c   1.000
_cell.angle_alpha   90.00
_cell.angle_beta   90.00
_cell.angle_gamma   90.00
#
_symmetry.space_group_name_H-M   'P 1'
#
loop_
_entity.id
_entity.type
_entity.pdbx_description
1 polymer ?
#
loop_
_entity_poly.entity_id
_entity_poly.type
_entity_poly.pdbx_seq_one_letter_code
_entity_poly.pdbx_strand_id
1 'polypeptide(L)' 'RNLISFVTDRPGHDRRYAIDASKIGRDLGWAPRENFDSGLARTVDWYLDNKWWWGPIREQRYAGERLGEARKEAV' A
#
# COMPACT_ATOMS: atom_id res chain seq x y z
N ARG A 1 17.55 12.99 -0.48
CA ARG A 1 17.59 11.57 -0.92
C ARG A 1 17.93 10.59 0.22
N ASN A 2 17.73 10.97 1.49
CA ASN A 2 18.23 10.19 2.64
C ASN A 2 17.13 9.36 3.34
N LEU A 3 15.90 9.34 2.80
CA LEU A 3 14.75 8.65 3.39
C LEU A 3 14.43 7.31 2.72
N ILE A 4 15.23 6.88 1.73
CA ILE A 4 15.01 5.63 0.98
C ILE A 4 16.12 4.65 1.35
N SER A 5 15.72 3.45 1.78
CA SER A 5 16.61 2.33 2.06
C SER A 5 16.16 1.10 1.28
N PHE A 6 17.06 0.52 0.49
CA PHE A 6 16.79 -0.76 -0.16
C PHE A 6 16.98 -1.90 0.84
N VAL A 7 16.03 -2.83 0.85
CA VAL A 7 16.04 -4.01 1.72
C VAL A 7 15.84 -5.27 0.87
N THR A 8 16.06 -6.44 1.45
CA THR A 8 15.80 -7.71 0.78
C THR A 8 14.34 -7.78 0.30
N ASP A 9 14.15 -8.20 -0.95
CA ASP A 9 12.83 -8.37 -1.55
C ASP A 9 12.00 -9.45 -0.83
N ARG A 10 10.68 -9.42 -1.04
CA ARG A 10 9.76 -10.42 -0.46
C ARG A 10 9.81 -11.71 -1.30
N PRO A 11 9.96 -12.90 -0.69
CA PRO A 11 9.76 -14.17 -1.40
C PRO A 11 8.37 -14.23 -2.04
N GLY A 12 8.31 -14.53 -3.35
CA GLY A 12 7.05 -14.57 -4.10
C GLY A 12 6.46 -13.20 -4.46
N HIS A 13 7.28 -12.15 -4.53
CA HIS A 13 6.83 -10.84 -5.02
C HIS A 13 6.59 -10.87 -6.55
N ASP A 14 5.32 -10.93 -6.95
CA ASP A 14 4.93 -10.73 -8.34
C ASP A 14 5.30 -9.30 -8.78
N ARG A 15 6.07 -9.19 -9.86
CA ARG A 15 6.66 -7.91 -10.29
C ARG A 15 5.71 -7.01 -11.07
N ARG A 16 4.61 -7.57 -11.59
CA ARG A 16 3.70 -6.83 -12.46
C ARG A 16 2.27 -7.34 -12.33
N TYR A 17 1.40 -6.43 -11.92
CA TYR A 17 -0.04 -6.55 -12.11
C TYR A 17 -0.51 -5.47 -13.07
N ALA A 18 -1.39 -5.83 -13.99
CA ALA A 18 -2.05 -4.90 -14.89
C ALA A 18 -3.45 -5.41 -15.19
N ILE A 19 -4.44 -4.52 -15.06
CA ILE A 19 -5.85 -4.82 -15.26
C ILE A 19 -6.35 -4.08 -16.48
N ASP A 20 -7.05 -4.78 -17.37
CA ASP A 20 -7.87 -4.17 -18.41
C ASP A 20 -9.29 -3.92 -17.88
N ALA A 21 -9.60 -2.65 -17.62
CA ALA A 21 -10.92 -2.21 -17.15
C ALA A 21 -11.87 -1.82 -18.30
N SER A 22 -11.54 -2.14 -19.55
CA SER A 22 -12.33 -1.72 -20.72
C SER A 22 -13.76 -2.28 -20.71
N LYS A 23 -13.97 -3.48 -20.14
CA LYS A 23 -15.31 -4.08 -20.02
C LYS A 23 -16.24 -3.22 -19.17
N ILE A 24 -15.83 -2.84 -17.96
CA ILE A 24 -16.67 -2.04 -17.06
C ILE A 24 -16.88 -0.62 -17.61
N GLY A 25 -15.89 -0.07 -18.31
CA GLY A 25 -16.02 1.22 -18.98
C GLY A 25 -17.05 1.20 -20.12
N ARG A 26 -17.05 0.14 -20.95
CA ARG A 26 -18.03 -0.02 -22.03
C ARG A 26 -19.44 -0.34 -21.51
N ASP A 27 -19.54 -1.30 -20.60
CA ASP A 27 -20.83 -1.90 -20.24
C ASP A 27 -21.59 -1.04 -19.21
N LEU A 28 -20.86 -0.34 -18.32
CA LEU A 28 -21.44 0.44 -17.22
C LEU A 28 -21.09 1.93 -17.28
N GLY A 29 -20.32 2.39 -18.27
CA GLY A 29 -19.87 3.77 -18.36
C GLY A 29 -18.91 4.19 -17.23
N TRP A 30 -18.29 3.23 -16.55
CA TRP A 30 -17.39 3.53 -15.44
C TRP A 30 -16.09 4.17 -15.94
N ALA A 31 -15.65 5.21 -15.26
CA ALA A 31 -14.33 5.81 -15.42
C ALA A 31 -13.78 6.24 -14.04
N PRO A 32 -12.45 6.23 -13.84
CA PRO A 32 -11.86 6.72 -12.62
C PRO A 32 -12.12 8.23 -12.47
N ARG A 33 -12.50 8.64 -11.25
CA ARG A 33 -12.68 10.06 -10.90
C ARG A 33 -11.38 10.74 -10.46
N GLU A 34 -10.36 9.94 -10.16
CA GLU A 34 -9.06 10.38 -9.65
C GLU A 34 -7.95 9.83 -10.55
N ASN A 35 -6.87 10.59 -10.69
CA ASN A 35 -5.62 10.05 -11.23
C ASN A 35 -4.68 9.67 -10.06
N PHE A 36 -3.52 9.09 -10.38
CA PHE A 36 -2.60 8.62 -9.35
C PHE A 36 -2.07 9.75 -8.48
N ASP A 37 -1.66 10.87 -9.07
CA ASP A 37 -1.05 11.98 -8.35
C ASP A 37 -2.06 12.65 -7.41
N SER A 38 -3.28 12.90 -7.88
CA SER A 38 -4.35 13.50 -7.07
C SER A 38 -4.79 12.57 -5.94
N GLY A 39 -4.95 11.28 -6.24
CA GLY A 39 -5.30 10.27 -5.25
C GLY A 39 -4.23 10.10 -4.18
N LEU A 40 -2.94 10.10 -4.56
CA LEU A 40 -1.83 9.95 -3.62
C LEU A 40 -1.70 11.17 -2.70
N ALA A 41 -1.79 12.39 -3.24
CA ALA A 41 -1.74 13.62 -2.44
C ALA A 41 -2.84 13.64 -1.38
N ARG A 42 -4.09 13.37 -1.78
CA ARG A 42 -5.24 13.30 -0.86
C ARG A 42 -5.08 12.20 0.18
N THR A 43 -4.45 11.09 -0.19
CA THR A 43 -4.14 10.00 0.75
C THR A 43 -3.14 10.46 1.80
N VAL A 44 -2.07 11.14 1.42
CA VAL A 44 -1.08 11.70 2.36
C VAL A 44 -1.76 12.67 3.33
N ASP A 45 -2.54 13.63 2.81
CA ASP A 45 -3.27 14.60 3.64
C ASP A 45 -4.19 13.90 4.64
N TRP A 46 -4.93 12.88 4.18
CA TRP A 46 -5.79 12.09 5.05
C TRP A 46 -5.02 11.44 6.21
N TYR A 47 -3.85 10.84 5.95
CA TYR A 47 -3.04 10.24 7.02
C TYR A 47 -2.51 11.28 8.02
N LEU A 48 -2.17 12.48 7.57
CA LEU A 48 -1.75 13.57 8.46
C LEU A 48 -2.90 14.01 9.37
N ASP A 49 -4.10 14.16 8.80
CA ASP A 49 -5.27 14.67 9.51
C ASP A 49 -5.93 13.62 10.43
N ASN A 50 -5.69 12.32 10.19
CA ASN A 50 -6.40 11.23 10.86
C ASN A 50 -5.51 10.39 11.81
N LYS A 51 -4.60 11.03 12.55
CA LYS A 51 -3.76 10.34 13.55
C LYS A 51 -4.56 9.55 14.59
N TRP A 52 -5.72 10.07 14.99
CA TRP A 52 -6.62 9.40 15.92
C TRP A 52 -7.04 8.00 15.43
N TRP A 53 -7.05 7.79 14.11
CA TRP A 53 -7.45 6.53 13.49
C TRP A 53 -6.29 5.52 13.43
N TRP A 54 -5.14 5.90 12.85
CA TRP A 54 -4.03 4.95 12.68
C TRP A 54 -3.14 4.80 13.93
N GLY A 55 -3.10 5.82 14.80
CA GLY A 55 -2.26 5.84 16.00
C GLY A 55 -2.48 4.61 16.90
N PRO A 56 -3.73 4.33 17.33
CA PRO A 56 -4.02 3.17 18.16
C PRO A 56 -3.66 1.83 17.51
N ILE A 57 -3.78 1.71 16.18
CA ILE A 57 -3.41 0.49 15.44
C ILE A 57 -1.91 0.23 15.58
N ARG A 58 -1.09 1.28 15.43
CA ARG A 58 0.37 1.16 15.56
C ARG A 58 0.83 0.89 16.98
N GLU A 59 0.18 1.51 17.96
CA GLU A 59 0.58 1.42 19.36
C GLU A 59 0.18 0.09 19.99
N GLN A 60 -0.93 -0.52 19.54
CA GLN A 60 -1.53 -1.66 20.23
C GLN A 60 -1.48 -2.97 19.43
N ARG A 61 -1.39 -2.91 18.10
CA ARG A 61 -1.54 -4.11 17.24
C ARG A 61 -0.35 -4.43 16.39
N TYR A 62 0.38 -3.43 15.90
CA TYR A 62 1.48 -3.65 14.97
C TYR A 62 2.51 -2.52 15.03
N ALA A 63 3.73 -2.84 15.45
CA ALA A 63 4.75 -1.83 15.70
C ALA A 63 5.49 -1.38 14.41
N GLY A 64 5.30 -2.08 13.29
CA GLY A 64 5.92 -1.76 12.01
C GLY A 64 7.09 -2.69 11.64
N GLU A 65 7.22 -3.83 12.33
CA GLU A 65 8.21 -4.86 12.05
C GLU A 65 7.97 -5.57 10.70
N ARG A 66 9.04 -6.04 10.04
CA ARG A 66 8.90 -6.72 8.74
C ARG A 66 8.27 -8.10 8.90
N LEU A 67 6.98 -8.23 8.56
CA LEU A 67 6.24 -9.50 8.68
C LEU A 67 6.54 -10.53 7.57
N GLY A 68 7.14 -10.11 6.45
CA GLY A 68 7.38 -10.94 5.26
C GLY A 68 8.72 -11.69 5.26
N GLU A 69 9.34 -11.91 6.42
CA GLU A 69 10.52 -12.76 6.55
C GLU A 69 10.10 -14.23 6.70
N ALA A 70 10.79 -15.14 6.02
CA ALA A 70 10.63 -16.55 6.30
C ALA A 70 11.04 -16.79 7.76
N ARG A 71 10.17 -17.40 8.59
CA ARG A 71 10.59 -17.87 9.92
C ARG A 71 11.80 -18.78 9.71
N LYS A 72 12.92 -18.46 10.35
CA LYS A 72 13.94 -19.47 10.57
C LYS A 72 13.28 -20.54 11.44
N GLU A 73 13.11 -21.74 10.91
CA GLU A 73 12.78 -22.89 11.76
C GLU A 73 13.85 -22.96 12.85
N ALA A 74 13.42 -23.03 14.11
CA ALA A 74 14.32 -23.36 15.19
C ALA A 74 14.74 -24.81 14.98
N VAL A 75 16.03 -25.01 14.72
CA VAL A 75 16.67 -26.33 14.82
C VAL A 75 16.63 -26.78 16.27
#